data_AF-A0A1F7V810-F1
#
_entry.id   AF-A0A1F7V810-F1
#
_cell.length_a   1.000
_cell.length_b   1.000
_cell.length_c   1.000
_cell.angle_alpha   90.00
_cell.angle_beta   90.00
_cell.angle_gamma   90.00
#
_symmetry.space_group_name_H-M   'P 1'
#
loop_
_entity.id
_entity.type
_entity.pdbx_description
1 polymer ?
#
loop_
_entity_poly.entity_id
_entity_poly.type
_entity_poly.pdbx_seq_one_letter_code
_entity_poly.pdbx_strand_id
1 'polypeptide(L)'
;MPNIEYESVEAVMENKWMESQKQMRELYEKGIEGLLAVESAETLFEKGESCLCCIDEGTDNGLFRVAGSGILLSDEERANLVDRLQAMGIKGVKSHEGCGAAEKYCKENGITDKSVEEVAIQKAKDMATQLGVPYLGHIEKVSRPKEFHYARVVYYDGTGQFNQAASKDILPPGFVISRRLLHDMNEDDPTENQYKPALDNTKLAIQIALGAHGFGKKITAEKPLILVALGDPHDSMFNADAMRRELNQLVQSIAETDPQTAARLRVDATNAPIKEETRN
;
A
#
# COMPACT_ATOMS: atom_id res chain seq x y z
N MET A 1 -13.25 7.79 -41.54
CA MET A 1 -12.39 7.53 -40.37
C MET A 1 -13.27 7.66 -39.14
N PRO A 2 -13.32 6.68 -38.23
CA PRO A 2 -14.05 6.88 -36.98
C PRO A 2 -13.34 7.97 -36.19
N ASN A 3 -14.07 8.99 -35.75
CA ASN A 3 -13.60 9.89 -34.69
C ASN A 3 -13.39 9.02 -33.45
N ILE A 4 -12.14 8.70 -33.14
CA ILE A 4 -11.80 8.19 -31.82
C ILE A 4 -11.82 9.41 -30.92
N GLU A 5 -12.94 9.65 -30.24
CA GLU A 5 -13.00 10.60 -29.13
C GLU A 5 -12.05 10.10 -28.05
N TYR A 6 -10.92 10.78 -27.87
CA TYR A 6 -10.08 10.57 -26.71
C TYR A 6 -10.84 11.09 -25.49
N GLU A 7 -11.24 10.20 -24.58
CA GLU A 7 -11.77 10.61 -23.28
C GLU A 7 -10.73 11.48 -22.57
N SER A 8 -11.16 12.60 -21.98
CA SER A 8 -10.27 13.43 -21.17
C SER A 8 -9.88 12.72 -19.89
N VAL A 9 -8.71 13.03 -19.31
CA VAL A 9 -8.27 12.50 -18.01
C VAL A 9 -9.34 12.73 -16.94
N GLU A 10 -10.02 13.89 -16.97
CA GLU A 10 -11.11 14.21 -16.04
C GLU A 10 -12.30 13.25 -16.17
N ALA A 11 -12.69 12.88 -17.40
CA ALA A 11 -13.77 11.91 -17.63
C ALA A 11 -13.38 10.52 -17.12
N VAL A 12 -12.14 10.08 -17.39
CA VAL A 12 -11.62 8.80 -16.88
C VAL A 12 -11.56 8.80 -15.35
N MET A 13 -11.14 9.90 -14.73
CA MET A 13 -11.15 10.06 -13.27
C MET A 13 -12.56 9.97 -12.70
N GLU A 14 -13.55 10.62 -13.33
CA GLU A 14 -14.95 10.52 -12.88
C GLU A 14 -15.47 9.08 -13.01
N ASN A 15 -15.18 8.40 -14.11
CA ASN A 15 -15.54 7.00 -14.30
C ASN A 15 -14.94 6.11 -13.19
N LYS A 16 -13.65 6.25 -12.90
CA LYS A 16 -12.97 5.48 -11.82
C LYS A 16 -13.51 5.83 -10.43
N TRP A 17 -13.85 7.08 -10.20
CA TRP A 17 -14.52 7.51 -8.97
C TRP A 17 -15.87 6.80 -8.82
N MET A 18 -16.64 6.70 -9.90
CA MET A 18 -17.95 6.06 -9.94
C MET A 18 -17.90 4.53 -9.80
N GLU A 19 -16.94 3.86 -10.45
CA GLU A 19 -16.73 2.41 -10.36
C GLU A 19 -16.58 1.91 -8.91
N SER A 20 -15.83 2.66 -8.09
CA SER A 20 -15.60 2.30 -6.67
C SER A 20 -16.70 2.76 -5.71
N GLN A 21 -17.73 3.50 -6.16
CA GLN A 21 -18.72 4.11 -5.25
C GLN A 21 -19.50 3.08 -4.44
N LYS A 22 -19.85 1.94 -5.03
CA LYS A 22 -20.62 0.91 -4.32
C LYS A 22 -19.84 0.42 -3.11
N GLN A 23 -18.61 -0.07 -3.33
CA GLN A 23 -17.72 -0.57 -2.27
C GLN A 23 -17.41 0.52 -1.24
N MET A 24 -17.16 1.75 -1.69
CA MET A 24 -16.86 2.86 -0.77
C MET A 24 -18.07 3.27 0.09
N ARG A 25 -19.30 3.24 -0.45
CA ARG A 25 -20.51 3.46 0.36
C ARG A 25 -20.66 2.38 1.42
N GLU A 26 -20.50 1.12 1.03
CA GLU A 26 -20.55 0.01 1.98
C GLU A 26 -19.47 0.16 3.06
N LEU A 27 -18.25 0.58 2.69
CA LEU A 27 -17.17 0.81 3.64
C LEU A 27 -17.48 1.98 4.59
N TYR A 28 -18.09 3.05 4.11
CA TYR A 28 -18.48 4.18 4.97
C TYR A 28 -19.59 3.79 5.96
N GLU A 29 -20.56 2.99 5.53
CA GLU A 29 -21.75 2.60 6.29
C GLU A 29 -21.49 1.44 7.27
N LYS A 30 -20.82 0.38 6.80
CA LYS A 30 -20.63 -0.86 7.55
C LYS A 30 -19.24 -1.00 8.18
N GLY A 31 -18.28 -0.19 7.73
CA GLY A 31 -16.88 -0.35 8.07
C GLY A 31 -16.25 -1.59 7.44
N ILE A 32 -14.92 -1.72 7.57
CA ILE A 32 -14.18 -2.85 7.00
C ILE A 32 -14.65 -4.20 7.56
N GLU A 33 -15.01 -4.25 8.85
CA GLU A 33 -15.55 -5.45 9.50
C GLU A 33 -16.80 -5.97 8.77
N GLY A 34 -17.72 -5.07 8.42
CA GLY A 34 -18.94 -5.44 7.70
C GLY A 34 -18.70 -5.88 6.24
N LEU A 35 -17.63 -5.42 5.59
CA LEU A 35 -17.24 -5.90 4.25
C LEU A 35 -16.58 -7.27 4.32
N LEU A 36 -15.88 -7.58 5.41
CA LEU A 36 -15.21 -8.86 5.63
C LEU A 36 -16.09 -9.90 6.33
N ALA A 37 -17.32 -9.56 6.71
CA ALA A 37 -18.29 -10.49 7.32
C ALA A 37 -18.92 -11.50 6.33
N VAL A 38 -18.36 -11.66 5.13
CA VAL A 38 -18.81 -12.61 4.11
C VAL A 38 -17.93 -13.86 4.12
N GLU A 39 -18.50 -15.04 3.83
CA GLU A 39 -17.75 -16.31 3.87
C GLU A 39 -16.52 -16.32 2.96
N SER A 40 -16.56 -15.61 1.84
CA SER A 40 -15.44 -15.52 0.90
C SER A 40 -14.29 -14.62 1.37
N ALA A 41 -14.44 -13.90 2.48
CA ALA A 41 -13.41 -12.95 2.94
C ALA A 41 -12.12 -13.63 3.37
N GLU A 42 -12.16 -14.88 3.83
CA GLU A 42 -10.96 -15.67 4.17
C GLU A 42 -10.00 -15.79 2.98
N THR A 43 -10.54 -15.92 1.76
CA THR A 43 -9.75 -16.06 0.52
C THR A 43 -8.89 -14.83 0.21
N LEU A 44 -9.22 -13.67 0.80
CA LEU A 44 -8.43 -12.45 0.68
C LEU A 44 -7.11 -12.52 1.44
N PHE A 45 -6.95 -13.50 2.32
CA PHE A 45 -5.75 -13.71 3.14
C PHE A 45 -5.11 -15.08 2.87
N GLU A 46 -5.51 -15.74 1.77
CA GLU A 46 -4.84 -16.94 1.28
C GLU A 46 -3.60 -16.56 0.45
N LYS A 47 -2.62 -17.49 0.39
CA LYS A 47 -1.31 -17.27 -0.23
C LYS A 47 -1.41 -16.67 -1.64
N GLY A 48 -1.05 -15.40 -1.76
CA GLY A 48 -0.79 -14.74 -3.04
C GLY A 48 0.59 -15.09 -3.63
N GLU A 49 0.95 -14.47 -4.75
CA GLU A 49 2.31 -14.54 -5.27
C GLU A 49 3.30 -13.94 -4.26
N SER A 50 4.14 -14.80 -3.67
CA SER A 50 5.19 -14.43 -2.71
C SER A 50 6.32 -13.63 -3.38
N CYS A 51 6.02 -12.41 -3.81
CA CYS A 51 6.97 -11.49 -4.40
C CYS A 51 6.81 -10.08 -3.81
N LEU A 52 7.90 -9.33 -3.82
CA LEU A 52 7.93 -7.92 -3.42
C LEU A 52 7.58 -7.03 -4.60
N CYS A 53 6.61 -6.14 -4.42
CA CYS A 53 6.28 -5.05 -5.34
C CYS A 53 5.94 -3.76 -4.60
N CYS A 54 5.57 -2.73 -5.38
CA CYS A 54 5.23 -1.40 -4.86
C CYS A 54 3.89 -1.40 -4.11
N ILE A 55 3.68 -0.39 -3.27
CA ILE A 55 2.37 -0.15 -2.62
C ILE A 55 1.28 0.30 -3.60
N ASP A 56 1.66 0.65 -4.83
CA ASP A 56 0.79 1.13 -5.91
C ASP A 56 -0.42 0.19 -6.13
N GLU A 57 -1.62 0.77 -6.16
CA GLU A 57 -2.89 0.04 -6.28
C GLU A 57 -3.02 -0.73 -7.61
N GLY A 58 -2.24 -0.35 -8.62
CA GLY A 58 -2.19 -1.03 -9.92
C GLY A 58 -1.24 -2.24 -9.96
N THR A 59 -0.49 -2.54 -8.89
CA THR A 59 0.49 -3.64 -8.85
C THR A 59 -0.06 -4.92 -8.21
N ASP A 60 -1.17 -5.44 -8.72
CA ASP A 60 -2.02 -6.45 -8.09
C ASP A 60 -1.38 -7.83 -7.75
N ASN A 61 -0.25 -8.20 -8.36
CA ASN A 61 0.28 -9.57 -8.30
C ASN A 61 1.47 -9.77 -7.32
N GLY A 62 1.52 -9.05 -6.20
CA GLY A 62 2.53 -9.29 -5.17
C GLY A 62 1.96 -9.20 -3.76
N LEU A 63 2.37 -10.16 -2.93
CA LEU A 63 1.96 -10.27 -1.53
C LEU A 63 2.66 -9.25 -0.64
N PHE A 64 3.94 -8.98 -0.90
CA PHE A 64 4.74 -8.05 -0.10
C PHE A 64 4.80 -6.70 -0.80
N ARG A 65 4.40 -5.64 -0.09
CA ARG A 65 4.13 -4.32 -0.67
C ARG A 65 4.86 -3.24 0.13
N VAL A 66 5.89 -2.67 -0.49
CA VAL A 66 6.71 -1.59 0.07
C VAL A 66 6.98 -0.58 -1.04
N ALA A 67 6.98 0.73 -0.75
CA ALA A 67 7.09 1.78 -1.75
C ALA A 67 8.33 1.58 -2.63
N GLY A 68 8.12 1.49 -3.94
CA GLY A 68 9.15 1.20 -4.95
C GLY A 68 9.97 -0.05 -4.65
N SER A 69 9.36 -1.08 -4.08
CA SER A 69 10.03 -2.33 -3.68
C SER A 69 11.18 -2.08 -2.70
N GLY A 70 11.01 -1.13 -1.79
CA GLY A 70 11.99 -0.78 -0.75
C GLY A 70 13.02 0.27 -1.17
N ILE A 71 12.84 0.95 -2.31
CA ILE A 71 13.81 1.93 -2.81
C ILE A 71 14.06 3.10 -1.85
N LEU A 72 13.03 3.53 -1.12
CA LEU A 72 13.06 4.66 -0.19
C LEU A 72 13.54 4.30 1.22
N LEU A 73 13.77 3.02 1.51
CA LEU A 73 14.24 2.59 2.82
C LEU A 73 15.71 2.95 3.01
N SER A 74 16.06 3.32 4.25
CA SER A 74 17.45 3.42 4.70
C SER A 74 18.15 2.06 4.59
N ASP A 75 19.48 2.04 4.68
CA ASP A 75 20.22 0.77 4.60
C ASP A 75 19.87 -0.19 5.74
N GLU A 76 19.64 0.33 6.95
CA GLU A 76 19.21 -0.44 8.12
C GLU A 76 17.79 -0.99 7.96
N GLU A 77 16.84 -0.14 7.57
CA GLU A 77 15.45 -0.56 7.31
C GLU A 77 15.39 -1.62 6.20
N ARG A 78 16.25 -1.48 5.19
CA ARG A 78 16.37 -2.41 4.08
C ARG A 78 16.94 -3.75 4.51
N ALA A 79 17.97 -3.76 5.36
CA ALA A 79 18.52 -4.99 5.93
C ALA A 79 17.46 -5.75 6.74
N ASN A 80 16.74 -5.05 7.61
CA ASN A 80 15.63 -5.63 8.38
C ASN A 80 14.52 -6.19 7.48
N LEU A 81 14.18 -5.49 6.39
CA LEU A 81 13.23 -5.98 5.40
C LEU A 81 13.72 -7.27 4.72
N VAL A 82 15.00 -7.33 4.34
CA VAL A 82 15.61 -8.50 3.68
C VAL A 82 15.49 -9.74 4.56
N ASP A 83 15.88 -9.64 5.84
CA ASP A 83 15.83 -10.76 6.78
C ASP A 83 14.41 -11.31 6.95
N ARG A 84 13.42 -10.41 7.09
CA ARG A 84 12.01 -10.78 7.25
C ARG A 84 11.44 -11.41 6.00
N LEU A 85 11.73 -10.85 4.82
CA LEU A 85 11.28 -11.39 3.55
C LEU A 85 11.87 -12.78 3.28
N GLN A 86 13.13 -13.01 3.64
CA GLN A 86 13.76 -14.32 3.56
C GLN A 86 13.09 -15.32 4.51
N ALA A 87 12.81 -14.92 5.77
CA ALA A 87 12.09 -15.75 6.72
C ALA A 87 10.68 -16.12 6.24
N MET A 88 10.00 -15.21 5.52
CA MET A 88 8.68 -15.46 4.92
C MET A 88 8.74 -16.19 3.56
N GLY A 89 9.94 -16.56 3.09
CA GLY A 89 10.11 -17.36 1.88
C GLY A 89 9.74 -16.65 0.59
N ILE A 90 10.10 -15.36 0.47
CA ILE A 90 9.96 -14.59 -0.78
C ILE A 90 10.54 -15.33 -1.99
N LYS A 91 9.91 -15.19 -3.16
CA LYS A 91 10.26 -15.87 -4.41
C LYS A 91 10.76 -14.94 -5.51
N GLY A 92 10.64 -13.63 -5.34
CA GLY A 92 11.19 -12.67 -6.30
C GLY A 92 10.80 -11.23 -6.04
N VAL A 93 11.32 -10.33 -6.87
CA VAL A 93 11.09 -8.88 -6.77
C VAL A 93 10.64 -8.34 -8.13
N LYS A 94 9.65 -7.47 -8.15
CA LYS A 94 9.18 -6.76 -9.35
C LYS A 94 9.44 -5.26 -9.23
N SER A 95 9.57 -4.58 -10.36
CA SER A 95 9.43 -3.12 -10.47
C SER A 95 8.25 -2.79 -11.39
N HIS A 96 7.86 -1.51 -11.52
CA HIS A 96 6.78 -1.11 -12.42
C HIS A 96 7.06 0.26 -13.06
N GLU A 97 6.43 0.51 -14.21
CA GLU A 97 6.50 1.80 -14.91
C GLU A 97 5.86 2.91 -14.08
N GLY A 98 6.39 4.14 -14.16
CA GLY A 98 5.80 5.31 -13.50
C GLY A 98 5.85 5.24 -11.97
N CYS A 99 6.92 4.67 -11.42
CA CYS A 99 7.07 4.49 -9.97
C CYS A 99 7.38 5.84 -9.28
N GLY A 100 6.39 6.44 -8.64
CA GLY A 100 6.56 7.70 -7.89
C GLY A 100 7.59 7.61 -6.74
N ALA A 101 7.82 6.43 -6.17
CA ALA A 101 8.88 6.22 -5.18
C ALA A 101 10.28 6.31 -5.80
N ALA A 102 10.45 5.85 -7.05
CA ALA A 102 11.72 6.01 -7.77
C ALA A 102 11.93 7.47 -8.19
N GLU A 103 10.88 8.17 -8.63
CA GLU A 103 10.95 9.60 -8.93
C GLU A 103 11.40 10.41 -7.70
N LYS A 104 10.79 10.13 -6.54
CA LYS A 104 11.18 10.72 -5.25
C LYS A 104 12.64 10.42 -4.92
N TYR A 105 13.08 9.17 -5.07
CA TYR A 105 14.46 8.77 -4.83
C TYR A 105 15.46 9.51 -5.74
N CYS A 106 15.19 9.60 -7.05
CA CYS A 106 16.04 10.33 -8.00
C CYS A 106 16.17 11.80 -7.60
N LYS A 107 15.05 12.44 -7.26
CA LYS A 107 15.03 13.84 -6.82
C LYS A 107 15.84 14.08 -5.55
N GLU A 108 15.67 13.21 -4.54
CA GLU A 108 16.37 13.32 -3.25
C GLU A 108 17.88 13.06 -3.37
N ASN A 109 18.30 12.25 -4.33
CA ASN A 109 19.70 11.90 -4.56
C ASN A 109 20.35 12.67 -5.72
N GLY A 110 19.63 13.63 -6.32
CA GLY A 110 20.16 14.44 -7.43
C GLY A 110 20.54 13.64 -8.68
N ILE A 111 19.88 12.51 -8.94
CA ILE A 111 20.16 11.65 -10.09
C ILE A 111 19.49 12.27 -11.32
N THR A 112 20.30 12.74 -12.26
CA THR A 112 19.84 13.40 -13.51
C THR A 112 20.36 12.75 -14.78
N ASP A 113 21.31 11.82 -14.66
CA ASP A 113 21.98 11.13 -15.76
C ASP A 113 21.30 9.81 -16.17
N LYS A 114 20.27 9.39 -15.42
CA LYS A 114 19.47 8.18 -15.66
C LYS A 114 17.98 8.51 -15.64
N SER A 115 17.18 7.75 -16.37
CA SER A 115 15.72 7.84 -16.25
C SER A 115 15.22 7.27 -14.92
N VAL A 116 14.03 7.69 -14.49
CA VAL A 116 13.37 7.14 -13.29
C VAL A 116 13.15 5.63 -13.44
N GLU A 117 12.79 5.18 -14.64
CA GLU A 117 12.57 3.78 -14.99
C GLU A 117 13.87 2.96 -14.85
N GLU A 118 14.99 3.47 -15.34
CA GLU A 118 16.29 2.82 -15.20
C GLU A 118 16.67 2.63 -13.72
N VAL A 119 16.41 3.65 -12.90
CA VAL A 119 16.68 3.60 -11.46
C VAL A 119 15.74 2.62 -10.76
N ALA A 120 14.44 2.63 -11.08
CA ALA A 120 13.47 1.67 -10.54
C ALA A 120 13.86 0.21 -10.84
N ILE A 121 14.23 -0.07 -12.09
CA ILE A 121 14.68 -1.41 -12.51
C ILE A 121 15.96 -1.80 -11.79
N GLN A 122 16.95 -0.92 -11.72
CA GLN A 122 18.22 -1.24 -11.09
C GLN A 122 18.04 -1.51 -9.59
N LYS A 123 17.29 -0.68 -8.87
CA LYS A 123 17.08 -0.86 -7.43
C LYS A 123 16.28 -2.12 -7.10
N ALA A 124 15.34 -2.52 -7.95
CA ALA A 124 14.64 -3.80 -7.80
C ALA A 124 15.57 -5.01 -8.06
N LYS A 125 16.51 -4.90 -9.02
CA LYS A 125 17.55 -5.93 -9.24
C LYS A 125 18.52 -6.02 -8.06
N ASP A 126 18.91 -4.89 -7.49
CA ASP A 126 19.77 -4.84 -6.32
C ASP A 126 19.09 -5.53 -5.12
N MET A 127 17.82 -5.21 -4.87
CA MET A 127 16.99 -5.86 -3.84
C MET A 127 16.86 -7.37 -4.07
N ALA A 128 16.59 -7.80 -5.32
CA ALA A 128 16.53 -9.21 -5.67
C ALA A 128 17.85 -9.94 -5.38
N THR A 129 18.98 -9.29 -5.70
CA THR A 129 20.33 -9.80 -5.42
C THR A 129 20.58 -9.94 -3.93
N GLN A 130 20.22 -8.93 -3.12
CA GLN A 130 20.35 -8.96 -1.66
C GLN A 130 19.53 -10.09 -1.03
N LEU A 131 18.31 -10.31 -1.53
CA LEU A 131 17.42 -11.36 -1.07
C LEU A 131 17.83 -12.77 -1.53
N GLY A 132 18.69 -12.90 -2.54
CA GLY A 132 19.04 -14.18 -3.15
C GLY A 132 17.91 -14.79 -3.99
N VAL A 133 17.05 -13.97 -4.58
CA VAL A 133 15.87 -14.39 -5.38
C VAL A 133 15.90 -13.75 -6.77
N PRO A 134 15.18 -14.28 -7.76
CA PRO A 134 15.14 -13.67 -9.09
C PRO A 134 14.43 -12.31 -9.10
N TYR A 135 14.93 -11.41 -9.95
CA TYR A 135 14.15 -10.27 -10.44
C TYR A 135 13.12 -10.77 -11.46
N LEU A 136 11.84 -10.60 -11.16
CA LEU A 136 10.73 -11.15 -11.94
C LEU A 136 10.27 -10.26 -13.10
N GLY A 137 10.91 -9.11 -13.29
CA GLY A 137 10.65 -8.22 -14.41
C GLY A 137 10.07 -6.86 -14.03
N HIS A 138 9.92 -6.03 -15.06
CA HIS A 138 9.34 -4.69 -14.98
C HIS A 138 7.88 -4.74 -15.47
N ILE A 139 6.94 -4.32 -14.64
CA ILE A 139 5.52 -4.26 -14.98
C ILE A 139 5.30 -3.01 -15.85
N GLU A 140 5.20 -3.20 -17.15
CA GLU A 140 4.95 -2.10 -18.11
C GLU A 140 3.49 -1.62 -18.05
N LYS A 141 2.54 -2.49 -17.70
CA LYS A 141 1.12 -2.15 -17.64
C LYS A 141 0.56 -2.46 -16.26
N VAL A 142 0.54 -1.44 -15.40
CA VAL A 142 -0.17 -1.50 -14.12
C VAL A 142 -1.69 -1.51 -14.34
N SER A 143 -2.43 -2.12 -13.41
CA SER A 143 -3.89 -2.29 -13.45
C SER A 143 -4.66 -0.99 -13.12
N ARG A 144 -4.12 0.17 -13.51
CA ARG A 144 -4.71 1.51 -13.33
C ARG A 144 -4.37 2.43 -14.51
N PRO A 145 -5.08 3.55 -14.72
CA PRO A 145 -4.67 4.58 -15.68
C PRO A 145 -3.23 5.06 -15.42
N LYS A 146 -2.48 5.36 -16.48
CA LYS A 146 -1.07 5.76 -16.36
C LYS A 146 -0.93 7.15 -15.75
N GLU A 147 -1.90 8.01 -16.01
CA GLU A 147 -1.90 9.44 -15.71
C GLU A 147 -2.20 9.74 -14.24
N PHE A 148 -2.91 8.85 -13.53
CA PHE A 148 -3.33 9.09 -12.15
C PHE A 148 -3.55 7.81 -11.33
N HIS A 149 -3.56 8.00 -10.02
CA HIS A 149 -3.92 7.04 -8.99
C HIS A 149 -5.39 7.21 -8.59
N TYR A 150 -6.09 6.10 -8.44
CA TYR A 150 -7.52 6.03 -8.17
C TYR A 150 -7.83 5.29 -6.86
N ALA A 151 -6.80 5.06 -6.04
CA ALA A 151 -6.96 4.55 -4.69
C ALA A 151 -7.78 5.50 -3.81
N ARG A 152 -8.73 4.93 -3.06
CA ARG A 152 -9.54 5.62 -2.03
C ARG A 152 -9.39 5.01 -0.64
N VAL A 153 -8.51 4.02 -0.54
CA VAL A 153 -8.18 3.30 0.68
C VAL A 153 -6.68 3.08 0.74
N VAL A 154 -6.14 3.07 1.97
CA VAL A 154 -4.78 2.61 2.27
C VAL A 154 -4.92 1.42 3.22
N TYR A 155 -4.59 0.23 2.76
CA TYR A 155 -4.56 -0.99 3.55
C TYR A 155 -3.22 -1.12 4.26
N TYR A 156 -3.26 -1.12 5.59
CA TYR A 156 -2.14 -1.28 6.48
C TYR A 156 -2.16 -2.71 7.01
N ASP A 157 -1.40 -3.58 6.35
CA ASP A 157 -1.50 -5.03 6.47
C ASP A 157 -0.54 -5.60 7.53
N GLY A 158 -1.08 -5.96 8.68
CA GLY A 158 -0.37 -6.66 9.75
C GLY A 158 -0.34 -8.18 9.59
N THR A 159 -1.11 -8.71 8.64
CA THR A 159 -1.19 -10.15 8.39
C THR A 159 0.00 -10.65 7.57
N GLY A 160 0.49 -9.82 6.64
CA GLY A 160 1.47 -10.23 5.64
C GLY A 160 0.91 -11.20 4.60
N GLN A 161 -0.41 -11.31 4.54
CA GLN A 161 -1.14 -12.27 3.70
C GLN A 161 -2.21 -11.61 2.82
N PHE A 162 -2.43 -10.30 2.93
CA PHE A 162 -3.51 -9.63 2.21
C PHE A 162 -3.29 -9.64 0.69
N ASN A 163 -4.15 -10.38 -0.01
CA ASN A 163 -4.14 -10.55 -1.45
C ASN A 163 -5.12 -9.57 -2.13
N GLN A 164 -4.59 -8.42 -2.54
CA GLN A 164 -5.37 -7.40 -3.24
C GLN A 164 -5.99 -7.88 -4.56
N ALA A 165 -5.35 -8.80 -5.28
CA ALA A 165 -5.92 -9.31 -6.53
C ALA A 165 -7.24 -10.04 -6.31
N ALA A 166 -7.35 -10.77 -5.20
CA ALA A 166 -8.57 -11.47 -4.79
C ALA A 166 -9.64 -10.51 -4.24
N SER A 167 -9.28 -9.30 -3.85
CA SER A 167 -10.21 -8.37 -3.18
C SER A 167 -11.06 -7.52 -4.11
N LYS A 168 -10.87 -7.59 -5.43
CA LYS A 168 -11.44 -6.64 -6.41
C LYS A 168 -12.97 -6.50 -6.35
N ASP A 169 -13.68 -7.58 -6.03
CA ASP A 169 -15.15 -7.57 -5.97
C ASP A 169 -15.69 -7.19 -4.58
N ILE A 170 -14.88 -7.33 -3.53
CA ILE A 170 -15.29 -7.12 -2.13
C ILE A 170 -14.85 -5.73 -1.65
N LEU A 171 -13.59 -5.38 -1.89
CA LEU A 171 -12.93 -4.22 -1.36
C LEU A 171 -12.57 -3.21 -2.46
N PRO A 172 -12.65 -1.91 -2.19
CA PRO A 172 -12.25 -0.89 -3.14
C PRO A 172 -10.73 -0.94 -3.41
N PRO A 173 -10.27 -0.52 -4.61
CA PRO A 173 -8.86 -0.35 -4.90
C PRO A 173 -8.17 0.59 -3.90
N GLY A 174 -6.94 0.24 -3.53
CA GLY A 174 -6.20 0.97 -2.52
C GLY A 174 -4.70 0.71 -2.57
N PHE A 175 -3.94 1.56 -1.90
CA PHE A 175 -2.54 1.27 -1.63
C PHE A 175 -2.45 0.17 -0.58
N VAL A 176 -1.49 -0.75 -0.70
CA VAL A 176 -1.28 -1.80 0.30
C VAL A 176 0.11 -1.64 0.89
N ILE A 177 0.22 -1.66 2.21
CA ILE A 177 1.48 -1.48 2.95
C ILE A 177 1.66 -2.70 3.84
N SER A 178 2.73 -3.45 3.62
CA SER A 178 3.05 -4.64 4.43
C SER A 178 3.63 -4.23 5.79
N ARG A 179 2.78 -3.73 6.69
CA ARG A 179 3.16 -3.36 8.06
C ARG A 179 3.84 -4.52 8.80
N ARG A 180 3.43 -5.76 8.55
CA ARG A 180 4.07 -6.97 9.09
C ARG A 180 5.58 -7.04 8.84
N LEU A 181 6.05 -6.43 7.74
CA LEU A 181 7.47 -6.41 7.37
C LEU A 181 8.20 -5.14 7.82
N LEU A 182 7.46 -4.05 8.00
CA LEU A 182 8.02 -2.72 8.23
C LEU A 182 7.99 -2.37 9.72
N HIS A 183 8.89 -2.99 10.47
CA HIS A 183 9.20 -2.57 11.84
C HIS A 183 10.65 -2.83 12.24
N ASP A 184 11.10 -2.07 13.23
CA ASP A 184 12.35 -2.30 13.95
C ASP A 184 12.14 -3.36 15.06
N MET A 185 13.14 -4.24 15.24
CA MET A 185 13.21 -5.19 16.35
C MET A 185 14.12 -4.72 17.49
N ASN A 186 14.72 -3.52 17.44
CA ASN A 186 15.59 -3.05 18.51
C ASN A 186 14.87 -3.14 19.87
N GLU A 187 15.15 -4.22 20.60
CA GLU A 187 14.49 -4.58 21.87
C GLU A 187 14.83 -3.58 22.98
N ASP A 188 15.92 -2.84 22.79
CA ASP A 188 16.46 -1.88 23.75
C ASP A 188 15.79 -0.50 23.68
N ASP A 189 14.97 -0.21 22.66
CA ASP A 189 14.26 1.07 22.53
C ASP A 189 12.82 0.90 21.99
N PRO A 190 11.85 0.59 22.89
CA PRO A 190 10.44 0.47 22.54
C PRO A 190 9.74 1.83 22.36
N THR A 191 10.33 2.74 21.58
CA THR A 191 9.74 4.05 21.27
C THR A 191 8.90 4.04 19.99
N GLU A 192 8.17 5.13 19.79
CA GLU A 192 7.23 5.41 18.67
C GLU A 192 7.84 5.23 17.26
N ASN A 193 9.15 4.99 17.15
CA ASN A 193 9.83 4.78 15.87
C ASN A 193 9.78 3.34 15.34
N GLN A 194 9.32 2.37 16.13
CA GLN A 194 9.34 0.96 15.73
C GLN A 194 8.63 0.67 14.41
N TYR A 195 7.62 1.46 14.02
CA TYR A 195 6.85 1.28 12.78
C TYR A 195 6.92 2.49 11.85
N LYS A 196 7.90 3.36 12.07
CA LYS A 196 8.11 4.57 11.26
C LYS A 196 8.17 4.28 9.75
N PRO A 197 8.86 3.24 9.24
CA PRO A 197 8.91 2.98 7.80
C PRO A 197 7.52 2.69 7.21
N ALA A 198 6.68 1.98 7.97
CA ALA A 198 5.30 1.69 7.57
C ALA A 198 4.47 2.97 7.52
N LEU A 199 4.56 3.84 8.54
CA LEU A 199 3.85 5.12 8.55
C LEU A 199 4.34 6.08 7.47
N ASP A 200 5.62 6.07 7.13
CA ASP A 200 6.15 6.91 6.04
C ASP A 200 5.63 6.43 4.68
N ASN A 201 5.45 5.12 4.49
CA ASN A 201 4.75 4.57 3.32
C ASN A 201 3.27 5.00 3.32
N THR A 202 2.60 5.01 4.49
CA THR A 202 1.22 5.49 4.63
C THR A 202 1.10 6.98 4.30
N LYS A 203 2.03 7.81 4.77
CA LYS A 203 2.10 9.25 4.45
C LYS A 203 2.26 9.47 2.95
N LEU A 204 3.12 8.69 2.29
CA LEU A 204 3.30 8.77 0.84
C LEU A 204 1.99 8.44 0.11
N ALA A 205 1.30 7.37 0.51
CA ALA A 205 0.00 7.00 -0.05
C ALA A 205 -1.06 8.11 0.13
N ILE A 206 -1.12 8.73 1.32
CA ILE A 206 -2.00 9.88 1.60
C ILE A 206 -1.66 11.06 0.68
N GLN A 207 -0.39 11.41 0.55
CA GLN A 207 0.07 12.50 -0.31
C GLN A 207 -0.32 12.28 -1.78
N ILE A 208 -0.19 11.05 -2.28
CA ILE A 208 -0.59 10.68 -3.64
C ILE A 208 -2.11 10.83 -3.79
N ALA A 209 -2.89 10.18 -2.92
CA ALA A 209 -4.36 10.18 -3.00
C ALA A 209 -4.98 11.58 -2.93
N LEU A 210 -4.45 12.45 -2.05
CA LEU A 210 -4.93 13.83 -1.86
C LEU A 210 -4.25 14.86 -2.76
N GLY A 211 -3.22 14.45 -3.52
CA GLY A 211 -2.43 15.31 -4.39
C GLY A 211 -2.93 15.38 -5.83
N ALA A 212 -2.09 15.94 -6.71
CA ALA A 212 -2.42 16.16 -8.14
C ALA A 212 -2.48 14.87 -8.95
N HIS A 213 -1.82 13.81 -8.49
CA HIS A 213 -1.83 12.50 -9.14
C HIS A 213 -2.90 11.57 -8.57
N GLY A 214 -3.71 12.01 -7.60
CA GLY A 214 -4.81 11.24 -7.03
C GLY A 214 -6.16 11.90 -7.26
N PHE A 215 -7.15 11.52 -6.46
CA PHE A 215 -8.47 12.16 -6.51
C PHE A 215 -8.50 13.57 -5.91
N GLY A 216 -7.46 13.97 -5.18
CA GLY A 216 -7.30 15.33 -4.72
C GLY A 216 -8.53 15.84 -3.99
N LYS A 217 -9.05 16.98 -4.43
CA LYS A 217 -10.20 17.67 -3.80
C LYS A 217 -11.51 16.87 -3.78
N LYS A 218 -11.64 15.77 -4.53
CA LYS A 218 -12.81 14.89 -4.44
C LYS A 218 -12.90 14.13 -3.12
N ILE A 219 -11.76 13.91 -2.46
CA ILE A 219 -11.70 13.35 -1.11
C ILE A 219 -11.95 14.50 -0.12
N THR A 220 -13.02 14.40 0.67
CA THR A 220 -13.48 15.42 1.62
C THR A 220 -13.72 14.82 3.01
N ALA A 221 -14.15 15.61 3.99
CA ALA A 221 -14.51 15.08 5.31
C ALA A 221 -15.72 14.13 5.26
N GLU A 222 -16.66 14.38 4.35
CA GLU A 222 -17.85 13.54 4.13
C GLU A 222 -17.55 12.31 3.25
N LYS A 223 -16.49 12.39 2.44
CA LYS A 223 -16.01 11.30 1.57
C LYS A 223 -14.51 11.10 1.78
N PRO A 224 -14.09 10.65 2.97
CA PRO A 224 -12.69 10.61 3.34
C PRO A 224 -11.94 9.48 2.65
N LEU A 225 -10.61 9.61 2.62
CA LEU A 225 -9.68 8.51 2.39
C LEU A 225 -9.70 7.62 3.63
N ILE A 226 -9.92 6.32 3.46
CA ILE A 226 -9.94 5.38 4.59
C ILE A 226 -8.56 4.75 4.77
N LEU A 227 -8.01 4.83 5.99
CA LEU A 227 -6.83 4.07 6.40
C LEU A 227 -7.33 2.82 7.12
N VAL A 228 -7.17 1.65 6.50
CA VAL A 228 -7.70 0.38 6.98
C VAL A 228 -6.58 -0.45 7.60
N ALA A 229 -6.62 -0.67 8.91
CA ALA A 229 -5.76 -1.66 9.55
C ALA A 229 -6.36 -3.07 9.43
N LEU A 230 -5.63 -3.97 8.77
CA LEU A 230 -5.97 -5.39 8.64
C LEU A 230 -5.13 -6.20 9.61
N GLY A 231 -5.72 -6.50 10.77
CA GLY A 231 -5.06 -7.11 11.92
C GLY A 231 -4.83 -8.61 11.82
N ASP A 232 -3.71 -9.09 12.33
CA ASP A 232 -3.54 -10.51 12.67
C ASP A 232 -4.20 -10.78 14.04
N PRO A 233 -5.30 -11.55 14.12
CA PRO A 233 -5.98 -11.83 15.39
C PRO A 233 -5.12 -12.63 16.37
N HIS A 234 -4.04 -13.26 15.91
CA HIS A 234 -3.18 -14.16 16.69
C HIS A 234 -1.82 -13.54 17.04
N ASP A 235 -1.65 -12.23 16.82
CA ASP A 235 -0.41 -11.54 17.13
C ASP A 235 -0.69 -10.17 17.77
N SER A 236 -0.30 -10.00 19.04
CA SER A 236 -0.59 -8.77 19.78
C SER A 236 0.06 -7.52 19.19
N MET A 237 1.17 -7.67 18.46
CA MET A 237 1.85 -6.55 17.81
C MET A 237 1.12 -6.12 16.53
N PHE A 238 0.51 -7.06 15.82
CA PHE A 238 -0.10 -6.84 14.51
C PHE A 238 -1.62 -6.94 14.52
N ASN A 239 -2.26 -7.02 15.68
CA ASN A 239 -3.73 -7.01 15.75
C ASN A 239 -4.30 -5.65 15.36
N ALA A 240 -5.60 -5.65 15.07
CA ALA A 240 -6.30 -4.47 14.57
C ALA A 240 -6.25 -3.29 15.54
N ASP A 241 -6.30 -3.53 16.85
CA ASP A 241 -6.29 -2.47 17.86
C ASP A 241 -4.92 -1.79 17.95
N ALA A 242 -3.83 -2.56 17.89
CA ALA A 242 -2.47 -2.04 17.88
C ALA A 242 -2.27 -1.14 16.66
N MET A 243 -2.57 -1.65 15.47
CA MET A 243 -2.39 -0.88 14.23
C MET A 243 -3.36 0.29 14.10
N ARG A 244 -4.59 0.18 14.63
CA ARG A 244 -5.52 1.32 14.73
C ARG A 244 -4.91 2.45 15.54
N ARG A 245 -4.21 2.15 16.64
CA ARG A 245 -3.51 3.17 17.44
C ARG A 245 -2.39 3.83 16.65
N GLU A 246 -1.57 3.07 15.93
CA GLU A 246 -0.51 3.61 15.06
C GLU A 246 -1.06 4.59 14.01
N LEU A 247 -2.13 4.18 13.31
CA LEU A 247 -2.77 5.03 12.29
C LEU A 247 -3.44 6.27 12.91
N ASN A 248 -4.07 6.15 14.07
CA ASN A 248 -4.64 7.30 14.76
C ASN A 248 -3.57 8.30 15.23
N GLN A 249 -2.42 7.82 15.73
CA GLN A 249 -1.28 8.68 16.05
C GLN A 249 -0.77 9.41 14.81
N LEU A 250 -0.68 8.73 13.67
CA LEU A 250 -0.35 9.38 12.40
C LEU A 250 -1.35 10.49 12.04
N VAL A 251 -2.66 10.20 12.10
CA VAL A 251 -3.70 11.19 11.79
C VAL A 251 -3.63 12.38 12.75
N GLN A 252 -3.38 12.14 14.04
CA GLN A 252 -3.19 13.19 15.04
C GLN A 252 -1.96 14.06 14.74
N SER A 253 -0.82 13.44 14.43
CA SER A 253 0.40 14.13 14.00
C SER A 253 0.18 15.01 12.76
N ILE A 254 -0.61 14.52 11.80
CA ILE A 254 -1.02 15.32 10.64
C ILE A 254 -1.95 16.45 11.09
N ALA A 255 -2.89 16.21 11.99
CA ALA A 255 -3.83 17.24 12.46
C ALA A 255 -3.12 18.42 13.17
N GLU A 256 -2.00 18.15 13.86
CA GLU A 256 -1.20 19.18 14.51
C GLU A 256 -0.49 20.12 13.53
N THR A 257 -0.21 19.65 12.31
CA THR A 257 0.56 20.39 11.29
C THR A 257 -0.29 20.86 10.10
N ASP A 258 -1.29 20.08 9.71
CA ASP A 258 -2.26 20.32 8.64
C ASP A 258 -3.65 19.72 9.02
N PRO A 259 -4.44 20.45 9.83
CA PRO A 259 -5.78 20.03 10.24
C PRO A 259 -6.73 19.77 9.06
N GLN A 260 -6.55 20.47 7.93
CA GLN A 260 -7.42 20.32 6.76
C GLN A 260 -7.20 18.99 6.07
N THR A 261 -5.94 18.54 5.97
CA THR A 261 -5.61 17.21 5.49
C THR A 261 -6.13 16.14 6.44
N ALA A 262 -5.91 16.28 7.76
CA ALA A 262 -6.38 15.30 8.73
C ALA A 262 -7.90 15.10 8.73
N ALA A 263 -8.68 16.18 8.55
CA ALA A 263 -10.14 16.12 8.48
C ALA A 263 -10.67 15.28 7.29
N ARG A 264 -9.82 14.95 6.32
CA ARG A 264 -10.16 14.17 5.12
C ARG A 264 -9.75 12.70 5.25
N LEU A 265 -9.26 12.30 6.41
CA LEU A 265 -8.81 10.94 6.73
C LEU A 265 -9.77 10.31 7.75
N ARG A 266 -10.04 9.02 7.59
CA ARG A 266 -10.76 8.21 8.59
C ARG A 266 -10.01 6.89 8.78
N VAL A 267 -9.77 6.52 10.02
CA VAL A 267 -9.20 5.21 10.37
C VAL A 267 -10.33 4.21 10.55
N ASP A 268 -10.14 3.02 10.00
CA ASP A 268 -10.96 1.85 10.26
C ASP A 268 -10.05 0.64 10.52
N ALA A 269 -10.54 -0.37 11.22
CA ALA A 269 -9.74 -1.55 11.51
C ALA A 269 -10.60 -2.76 11.83
N THR A 270 -10.12 -3.93 11.41
CA THR A 270 -10.66 -5.23 11.82
C THR A 270 -9.54 -6.25 11.85
N ASN A 271 -9.67 -7.27 12.70
CA ASN A 271 -8.84 -8.45 12.52
C ASN A 271 -9.29 -9.18 11.25
N ALA A 272 -8.32 -9.64 10.48
CA ALA A 272 -8.57 -10.45 9.30
C ALA A 272 -9.16 -11.81 9.71
N PRO A 273 -10.08 -12.37 8.92
CA PRO A 273 -10.65 -13.69 9.15
C PRO A 273 -9.66 -14.79 8.73
N ILE A 274 -8.51 -14.87 9.42
CA ILE A 274 -7.46 -15.84 9.18
C ILE A 274 -7.63 -17.00 10.15
N LYS A 275 -7.51 -18.24 9.66
CA LYS A 275 -7.50 -19.44 10.51
C LYS A 275 -6.09 -19.66 11.05
N GLU A 276 -5.97 -20.07 12.31
CA GLU A 276 -4.68 -20.34 12.95
C GLU A 276 -3.84 -21.36 12.16
N GLU A 277 -4.49 -22.31 11.49
CA GLU A 277 -3.88 -23.38 10.67
C GLU A 277 -3.22 -22.87 9.37
N THR A 278 -3.53 -21.65 8.91
CA THR A 278 -2.99 -21.08 7.66
C THR A 278 -1.80 -20.14 7.89
N ARG A 279 -1.30 -20.06 9.13
CA ARG A 279 -0.10 -19.28 9.48
C ARG A 279 1.16 -19.97 8.94
N ASN A 280 1.99 -19.24 8.20
CA ASN A 280 3.36 -19.67 7.88
C ASN A 280 4.31 -19.19 8.97
#